data_AF-A0A7Y5DWW6-F1
#
_entry.id   AF-A0A7Y5DWW6-F1
#
_cell.length_a   1.000
_cell.length_b   1.000
_cell.length_c   1.000
_cell.angle_alpha   90.00
_cell.angle_beta   90.00
_cell.angle_gamma   90.00
#
_symmetry.space_group_name_H-M   'P 1'
#
loop_
_entity.id
_entity.type
_entity.pdbx_description
1 polymer ?
#
loop_
_entity_poly.entity_id
_entity_poly.type
_entity_poly.pdbx_seq_one_letter_code
_entity_poly.pdbx_strand_id
1 'polypeptide(L)'
;MTDTLNVRGEHVEGELALSIAPGTVAADRDRALDAALGPVLTDAAGKLGAVVASPPHRFARILPGLDTEGRTRFVIRGRSEGGCLVPAHNSQPTNQRNKNDRRKN
;
A
#
# COMPACT_ATOMS: atom_id res chain seq x y z
N MET A 1 1.61 5.94 -18.53
CA MET A 1 0.80 5.36 -17.44
C MET A 1 0.64 6.39 -16.36
N THR A 2 -0.59 6.63 -15.93
CA THR A 2 -0.96 7.77 -15.08
C THR A 2 -1.19 7.25 -13.66
N ASP A 3 -0.22 7.43 -12.75
CA ASP A 3 -0.35 7.12 -11.32
C ASP A 3 -1.39 8.07 -10.69
N THR A 4 -2.66 7.78 -10.93
CA THR A 4 -3.76 8.69 -10.61
C THR A 4 -4.39 8.24 -9.31
N LEU A 5 -4.01 8.91 -8.23
CA LEU A 5 -4.67 8.82 -6.95
C LEU A 5 -5.79 9.86 -6.92
N ASN A 6 -7.02 9.39 -6.82
CA ASN A 6 -8.22 10.21 -6.83
C ASN A 6 -8.82 10.24 -5.43
N VAL A 7 -9.17 11.44 -4.97
CA VAL A 7 -9.79 11.66 -3.67
C VAL A 7 -11.28 11.94 -3.91
N ARG A 8 -12.14 11.08 -3.37
CA ARG A 8 -13.60 11.14 -3.51
C ARG A 8 -14.25 11.22 -2.14
N GLY A 9 -14.59 12.44 -1.72
CA GLY A 9 -15.14 12.67 -0.38
C GLY A 9 -14.16 12.21 0.68
N GLU A 10 -14.52 11.20 1.47
CA GLU A 10 -13.68 10.60 2.51
C GLU A 10 -12.86 9.40 2.02
N HIS A 11 -12.88 9.11 0.72
CA HIS A 11 -12.24 7.93 0.14
C HIS A 11 -11.07 8.33 -0.76
N VAL A 12 -10.03 7.52 -0.74
CA VAL A 12 -8.82 7.68 -1.55
C VAL A 12 -8.69 6.41 -2.39
N GLU A 13 -8.76 6.54 -3.71
CA GLU A 13 -8.73 5.41 -4.63
C GLU A 13 -7.78 5.68 -5.78
N GLY A 14 -7.00 4.68 -6.21
CA GLY A 14 -6.11 4.84 -7.35
C GLY A 14 -5.50 3.52 -7.80
N GLU A 15 -4.64 3.62 -8.81
CA GLU A 15 -3.86 2.50 -9.33
C GLU A 15 -2.39 2.90 -9.44
N LEU A 16 -1.50 1.95 -9.19
CA LEU A 16 -0.06 2.10 -9.27
C LEU A 16 0.53 0.87 -9.98
N ALA A 17 1.39 1.08 -10.96
CA ALA A 17 2.07 -0.01 -11.67
C ALA A 17 3.58 0.03 -11.37
N LEU A 18 4.07 -0.97 -10.62
CA LEU A 18 5.49 -1.08 -10.28
C LEU A 18 6.17 -2.21 -11.05
N SER A 19 7.39 -1.94 -11.51
CA SER A 19 8.27 -2.97 -12.03
C SER A 19 8.84 -3.77 -10.86
N ILE A 20 8.26 -4.92 -10.57
CA ILE A 20 8.73 -5.85 -9.54
C ILE A 20 9.46 -6.98 -10.27
N ALA A 21 10.76 -7.10 -10.06
CA ALA A 21 11.53 -8.18 -10.66
C ALA A 21 11.04 -9.55 -10.15
N PRO A 22 11.00 -10.59 -10.99
CA PRO A 22 10.69 -11.94 -10.54
C PRO A 22 11.68 -12.38 -9.45
N GLY A 23 11.17 -12.96 -8.36
CA GLY A 23 11.97 -13.34 -7.20
C GLY A 23 12.21 -12.23 -6.16
N THR A 24 11.69 -11.01 -6.39
CA THR A 24 11.71 -9.96 -5.35
C THR A 24 10.95 -10.42 -4.11
N VAL A 25 11.61 -10.38 -2.97
CA VAL A 25 10.99 -10.75 -1.69
C VAL A 25 9.94 -9.71 -1.29
N ALA A 26 8.94 -10.15 -0.52
CA ALA A 26 7.84 -9.29 -0.08
C ALA A 26 8.36 -7.98 0.59
N ALA A 27 9.42 -8.06 1.39
CA ALA A 27 9.99 -6.89 2.07
C ALA A 27 10.53 -5.83 1.11
N ASP A 28 11.23 -6.22 0.03
CA ASP A 28 11.77 -5.28 -0.95
C ASP A 28 10.66 -4.67 -1.81
N ARG A 29 9.64 -5.48 -2.16
CA ARG A 29 8.42 -4.98 -2.81
C ARG A 29 7.70 -3.96 -1.94
N ASP A 30 7.51 -4.27 -0.66
CA ASP A 30 6.81 -3.40 0.28
C ASP A 30 7.59 -2.09 0.49
N ARG A 31 8.94 -2.15 0.52
CA ARG A 31 9.80 -0.95 0.55
C ARG A 31 9.68 -0.10 -0.72
N ALA A 32 9.62 -0.73 -1.89
CA ALA A 32 9.40 -0.02 -3.15
C ALA A 32 8.01 0.65 -3.21
N LEU A 33 6.98 -0.04 -2.70
CA LEU A 33 5.64 0.52 -2.53
C LEU A 33 5.64 1.70 -1.57
N ASP A 34 6.31 1.59 -0.42
CA ASP A 34 6.39 2.68 0.56
C ASP A 34 7.05 3.93 0.00
N ALA A 35 8.13 3.78 -0.77
CA ALA A 35 8.81 4.89 -1.41
C ALA A 35 7.95 5.56 -2.50
N ALA A 36 7.21 4.77 -3.28
CA ALA A 36 6.36 5.30 -4.35
C ALA A 36 5.06 5.93 -3.83
N LEU A 37 4.40 5.30 -2.85
CA LEU A 37 3.11 5.72 -2.33
C LEU A 37 3.20 6.75 -1.21
N GLY A 38 4.30 6.78 -0.44
CA GLY A 38 4.45 7.66 0.72
C GLY A 38 4.15 9.13 0.42
N PRO A 39 4.82 9.75 -0.58
CA PRO A 39 4.56 11.14 -0.95
C PRO A 39 3.12 11.38 -1.41
N VAL A 40 2.58 10.47 -2.23
CA VAL A 40 1.25 10.61 -2.83
C VAL A 40 0.13 10.48 -1.79
N LEU A 41 0.25 9.53 -0.86
CA LEU A 41 -0.70 9.37 0.24
C LEU A 41 -0.61 10.53 1.24
N THR A 42 0.59 11.06 1.48
CA THR A 42 0.76 12.23 2.36
C THR A 42 0.09 13.46 1.78
N ASP A 43 0.25 13.70 0.48
CA ASP A 43 -0.45 14.78 -0.23
C ASP A 43 -1.97 14.58 -0.23
N ALA A 44 -2.45 13.36 -0.50
CA ALA A 44 -3.87 13.03 -0.45
C ALA A 44 -4.47 13.21 0.97
N ALA A 45 -3.75 12.77 2.01
CA ALA A 45 -4.16 12.95 3.39
C ALA A 45 -4.19 14.44 3.77
N GLY A 46 -3.20 15.23 3.35
CA GLY A 46 -3.18 16.67 3.53
C GLY A 46 -4.40 17.37 2.92
N LYS A 47 -4.81 16.97 1.71
CA LYS A 47 -6.04 17.47 1.05
C LYS A 47 -7.32 17.14 1.81
N LEU A 48 -7.32 16.04 2.55
CA LEU A 48 -8.44 15.60 3.39
C LEU A 48 -8.39 16.16 4.82
N GLY A 49 -7.34 16.89 5.19
CA GLY A 49 -7.09 17.28 6.58
C GLY A 49 -6.83 16.08 7.50
N ALA A 50 -6.36 14.97 6.93
CA ALA A 50 -6.08 13.73 7.64
C ALA A 50 -4.57 13.46 7.73
N VAL A 51 -4.19 12.60 8.66
CA VAL A 51 -2.82 12.06 8.77
C VAL A 51 -2.77 10.60 8.32
N VAL A 52 -1.72 10.19 7.63
CA VAL A 52 -1.54 8.79 7.21
C VAL A 52 -1.27 7.94 8.45
N ALA A 53 -2.23 7.09 8.84
CA ALA A 53 -2.15 6.32 10.08
C ALA A 53 -1.58 4.90 9.89
N SER A 54 -1.16 4.54 8.68
CA SER A 54 -0.62 3.21 8.37
C SER A 54 0.47 3.26 7.30
N PRO A 55 1.35 2.24 7.24
CA PRO A 55 2.35 2.16 6.18
C PRO A 55 1.72 2.19 4.77
N PRO A 56 2.27 2.95 3.82
CA PRO A 56 1.73 3.08 2.47
C PRO A 56 1.47 1.76 1.74
N HIS A 57 2.35 0.76 1.89
CA HIS A 57 2.18 -0.56 1.28
C HIS A 57 0.89 -1.27 1.71
N ARG A 58 0.29 -0.92 2.86
CA ARG A 58 -1.00 -1.49 3.31
C ARG A 58 -2.20 -0.95 2.57
N PHE A 59 -2.07 0.21 1.94
CA PHE A 59 -3.11 0.78 1.09
C PHE A 59 -3.15 0.12 -0.29
N ALA A 60 -2.06 -0.56 -0.66
CA ALA A 60 -1.92 -1.23 -1.94
C ALA A 60 -2.34 -2.70 -1.87
N ARG A 61 -3.07 -3.14 -2.91
CA ARG A 61 -3.41 -4.54 -3.13
C ARG A 61 -3.01 -4.93 -4.53
N ILE A 62 -2.30 -6.05 -4.67
CA ILE A 62 -1.92 -6.60 -5.99
C ILE A 62 -3.19 -6.96 -6.77
N LEU A 63 -3.26 -6.48 -8.01
CA LEU A 63 -4.24 -6.93 -8.98
C LEU A 63 -3.69 -8.13 -9.76
N PRO A 64 -4.55 -9.10 -10.13
CA PRO A 64 -4.14 -10.19 -11.00
C PRO A 64 -3.83 -9.63 -12.40
N GLY A 65 -2.67 -10.03 -12.93
CA GLY A 65 -2.20 -9.61 -14.24
C GLY A 65 -1.09 -8.58 -14.20
N LEU A 66 -0.36 -8.52 -15.31
CA LEU A 66 0.64 -7.49 -15.57
C LEU A 66 0.02 -6.39 -16.40
N ASP A 67 0.57 -5.18 -16.29
CA ASP A 67 0.22 -4.10 -17.19
C ASP A 67 0.81 -4.32 -18.59
N THR A 68 0.45 -3.46 -19.54
CA THR A 68 0.92 -3.52 -20.94
C THR A 68 2.46 -3.44 -21.07
N GLU A 69 3.14 -2.95 -20.03
CA GLU A 69 4.60 -2.87 -19.93
C GLU A 69 5.21 -3.99 -19.07
N GLY A 70 4.45 -5.04 -18.72
CA GLY A 70 4.93 -6.15 -17.90
C GLY A 70 5.08 -5.83 -16.41
N ARG A 71 4.50 -4.72 -15.95
CA ARG A 71 4.58 -4.25 -14.55
C ARG A 71 3.50 -4.87 -13.68
N THR A 72 3.79 -5.10 -12.41
CA THR A 72 2.77 -5.56 -11.45
C THR A 72 1.83 -4.40 -11.14
N ARG A 73 0.53 -4.65 -11.27
CA ARG A 73 -0.51 -3.65 -11.00
C ARG A 73 -0.97 -3.73 -9.55
N PHE A 74 -1.14 -2.58 -8.93
CA PHE A 74 -1.63 -2.42 -7.57
C PHE A 74 -2.83 -1.48 -7.56
N VAL A 75 -3.90 -1.89 -6.90
CA VAL A 75 -5.01 -1.00 -6.57
C VAL A 75 -4.79 -0.39 -5.19
N ILE A 76 -4.92 0.92 -5.12
CA ILE A 76 -4.75 1.70 -3.89
C ILE A 76 -6.14 2.05 -3.37
N ARG A 77 -6.42 1.72 -2.11
CA ARG A 77 -7.64 2.20 -1.43
C ARG A 77 -7.39 2.58 0.02
N GLY A 78 -7.85 3.77 0.38
CA GLY A 78 -7.88 4.30 1.74
C GLY A 78 -9.19 5.00 2.02
N ARG A 79 -9.49 5.21 3.29
CA ARG A 79 -10.61 6.04 3.76
C ARG A 79 -10.13 6.92 4.91
N SER A 80 -10.65 8.14 5.02
CA SER A 80 -10.47 8.97 6.20
C SER A 80 -11.45 8.55 7.28
N GLU A 81 -10.96 8.32 8.48
CA GLU A 81 -11.74 7.98 9.66
C GLU A 81 -11.18 8.78 10.86
N GLY A 82 -12.00 9.65 11.46
CA GLY A 82 -11.58 10.43 12.63
C GLY A 82 -10.33 11.30 12.42
N GLY A 83 -10.12 11.82 11.21
CA GLY A 83 -8.92 12.61 10.86
C GLY A 83 -7.67 11.76 10.56
N CYS A 84 -7.83 10.44 10.41
CA CYS A 84 -6.76 9.52 10.04
C CYS A 84 -7.08 8.85 8.71
N LEU A 85 -6.14 8.85 7.76
CA LEU A 85 -6.23 8.05 6.55
C LEU A 85 -5.84 6.61 6.87
N VAL A 86 -6.79 5.68 6.73
CA VAL A 86 -6.63 4.25 7.03
C VAL A 86 -6.85 3.40 5.77
N PRO A 87 -6.16 2.26 5.63
CA PRO A 87 -6.34 1.38 4.47
C PRO A 87 -7.75 0.81 4.44
N ALA A 88 -8.42 0.88 3.29
CA ALA A 88 -9.79 0.40 3.13
C ALA A 88 -9.86 -1.12 2.92
N HIS A 89 -8.73 -1.77 2.65
CA HIS A 89 -8.64 -3.22 2.55
C HIS A 89 -8.46 -3.79 3.95
N ASN A 90 -9.28 -4.79 4.32
CA ASN A 90 -9.08 -5.53 5.55
C ASN A 90 -7.64 -6.04 5.57
N SER A 91 -6.84 -5.57 6.54
CA SER A 91 -5.42 -5.89 6.65
C SER A 91 -5.29 -7.40 6.56
N GLN A 92 -4.77 -7.94 5.45
CA GLN A 92 -4.34 -9.33 5.49
C GLN A 92 -3.30 -9.41 6.61
N PRO A 93 -3.47 -10.31 7.59
CA PRO A 93 -2.51 -10.44 8.67
C PRO A 93 -1.19 -10.84 8.02
N THR A 94 -0.26 -9.89 7.94
CA THR A 94 1.10 -10.15 7.52
C THR A 94 1.71 -10.98 8.64
N ASN A 95 1.61 -12.31 8.48
CA ASN A 95 2.34 -13.37 9.16
C ASN A 95 3.16 -12.85 10.35
N GLN A 96 2.53 -12.79 11.54
CA GLN A 96 3.26 -12.52 12.77
C GLN A 96 4.39 -13.54 12.84
N ARG A 97 5.61 -13.02 12.90
CA ARG A 97 6.84 -13.75 13.18
C ARG A 97 6.57 -14.81 14.25
N ASN A 98 6.47 -16.09 13.87
CA ASN A 98 6.85 -17.16 14.78
C ASN A 98 8.37 -17.05 14.98
N LYS A 99 8.77 -16.18 15.93
CA LYS A 99 10.04 -16.36 16.62
C LYS A 99 9.90 -17.71 17.30
N ASN A 100 10.46 -18.75 16.69
CA ASN A 100 10.81 -19.97 17.41
C ASN A 100 11.72 -19.52 18.55
N ASP A 101 11.10 -19.44 19.73
CA ASP A 101 11.76 -19.20 21.00
C ASP A 101 12.70 -20.38 21.24
N ARG A 102 13.97 -20.17 20.89
CA ARG A 102 15.07 -20.98 21.40
C ARG A 102 15.13 -20.79 22.92
N ARG A 103 14.39 -21.52 23.74
CA ARG A 103 14.80 -21.84 25.14
C ARG A 103 14.25 -23.17 25.64
N LYS A 104 15.20 -24.10 25.84
CA LYS A 104 15.30 -25.15 26.87
C LYS A 104 14.19 -26.21 26.95
N ASN A 105 14.56 -27.46 26.62
CA ASN A 105 14.82 -28.47 27.66
C ASN A 105 15.87 -29.47 27.18
#